data_AF-A0A4U0GTA9-F1
#
_entry.id   AF-A0A4U0GTA9-F1
#
_cell.length_a   1.000
_cell.length_b   1.000
_cell.length_c   1.000
_cell.angle_alpha   90.00
_cell.angle_beta   90.00
_cell.angle_gamma   90.00
#
_symmetry.space_group_name_H-M   'P 1'
#
loop_
_entity.id
_entity.type
_entity.pdbx_description
1 polymer ?
#
loop_
_entity_poly.entity_id
_entity_poly.type
_entity_poly.pdbx_seq_one_letter_code
_entity_poly.pdbx_strand_id
1 'polypeptide(L)'
;MTQRTLFVSDLHLPNGPSPLRDGLIRLLDGPARATHAVYLLGDIFEYWIGDDVGLRDHAPVIDALRALNSAGVAIYAMHGNRDFLYGRAFERASGVQLLTDPTVVDVDGVPTLLSHGDLWCTDDHAYQRWRRFSRNRFAQWVFLKLPQSRRLRIAGGLRGQSADAKQTKSVEIMDVNPLAVEAAFRHYGVSRIIHGHTHRPADHRLSVDGREVERIVLADWHADLMEYLVAEHGHLRRMHV
;
A
#
# COMPACT_ATOMS: atom_id res chain seq x y z
N MET A 1 -12.65 24.51 7.89
CA MET A 1 -12.81 23.12 8.36
C MET A 1 -11.47 22.46 8.18
N THR A 2 -10.90 21.93 9.25
CA THR A 2 -9.56 21.36 9.24
C THR A 2 -9.63 19.95 8.66
N GLN A 3 -8.81 19.69 7.66
CA GLN A 3 -8.89 18.49 6.85
C GLN A 3 -8.00 17.42 7.51
N ARG A 4 -8.61 16.32 7.94
CA ARG A 4 -7.88 15.15 8.46
C ARG A 4 -7.70 14.14 7.33
N THR A 5 -6.49 13.63 7.14
CA THR A 5 -6.16 12.58 6.15
C THR A 5 -5.60 11.36 6.86
N LEU A 6 -6.00 10.16 6.43
CA LEU A 6 -5.49 8.90 6.96
C LEU A 6 -4.63 8.19 5.92
N PHE A 7 -3.54 7.55 6.36
CA PHE A 7 -2.69 6.69 5.54
C PHE A 7 -2.47 5.34 6.24
N VAL A 8 -2.55 4.25 5.50
CA VAL A 8 -2.24 2.89 5.98
C VAL A 8 -1.77 2.03 4.81
N SER A 9 -0.94 1.03 5.07
CA SER A 9 -0.48 0.05 4.07
C SER A 9 -0.21 -1.29 4.73
N ASP A 10 0.20 -2.28 3.95
CA ASP A 10 0.78 -3.54 4.47
C ASP A 10 -0.12 -4.24 5.50
N LEU A 11 -1.42 -4.27 5.19
CA LEU A 11 -2.44 -4.89 6.01
C LEU A 11 -2.43 -6.42 5.88
N HIS A 12 -1.98 -6.92 4.73
CA HIS A 12 -1.86 -8.35 4.39
C HIS A 12 -3.11 -9.16 4.77
N LEU A 13 -4.29 -8.63 4.45
CA LEU A 13 -5.54 -9.27 4.84
C LEU A 13 -5.63 -10.68 4.24
N PRO A 14 -5.75 -11.74 5.07
CA PRO A 14 -5.91 -13.09 4.57
C PRO A 14 -7.30 -13.26 3.94
N ASN A 15 -7.46 -14.31 3.13
CA ASN A 15 -8.79 -14.73 2.68
C ASN A 15 -9.55 -15.34 3.87
N GLY A 16 -10.68 -14.73 4.23
CA GLY A 16 -11.55 -15.19 5.32
C GLY A 16 -11.46 -14.34 6.61
N PRO A 17 -12.15 -14.78 7.68
CA PRO A 17 -12.16 -14.09 8.97
C PRO A 17 -10.78 -13.99 9.61
N SER A 18 -10.41 -12.79 10.07
CA SER A 18 -9.18 -12.55 10.81
C SER A 18 -9.29 -11.29 11.69
N PRO A 19 -8.48 -11.19 12.75
CA PRO A 19 -8.39 -9.96 13.55
C PRO A 19 -8.01 -8.73 12.71
N LEU A 20 -7.16 -8.91 11.69
CA LEU A 20 -6.73 -7.82 10.79
C LEU A 20 -7.90 -7.30 9.95
N ARG A 21 -8.72 -8.22 9.40
CA ARG A 21 -9.93 -7.86 8.64
C ARG A 21 -10.89 -7.06 9.50
N ASP A 22 -11.17 -7.58 10.70
CA ASP A 22 -12.10 -6.94 11.62
C ASP A 22 -11.54 -5.60 12.13
N GLY A 23 -10.22 -5.50 12.29
CA GLY A 23 -9.52 -4.25 12.56
C GLY A 23 -9.71 -3.20 11.46
N LEU A 24 -9.54 -3.59 10.19
CA LEU A 24 -9.74 -2.65 9.09
C LEU A 24 -11.19 -2.19 9.04
N ILE A 25 -12.16 -3.09 9.22
CA ILE A 25 -13.57 -2.72 9.26
C ILE A 25 -13.84 -1.73 10.40
N ARG A 26 -13.32 -1.97 11.63
CA ARG A 26 -13.43 -1.01 12.74
C ARG A 26 -12.81 0.35 12.42
N LEU A 27 -11.66 0.37 11.75
CA LEU A 27 -11.01 1.61 11.32
C LEU A 27 -11.90 2.39 10.35
N LEU A 28 -12.44 1.70 9.33
CA LEU A 28 -13.30 2.27 8.29
C LEU A 28 -14.65 2.74 8.84
N ASP A 29 -15.24 2.01 9.77
CA ASP A 29 -16.51 2.35 10.39
C ASP A 29 -16.41 3.37 11.53
N GLY A 30 -15.21 3.59 12.06
CA GLY A 30 -14.96 4.52 13.16
C GLY A 30 -14.08 5.71 12.74
N PRO A 31 -12.78 5.74 13.11
CA PRO A 31 -11.93 6.92 12.92
C PRO A 31 -11.88 7.47 11.49
N ALA A 32 -11.94 6.60 10.47
CA ALA A 32 -11.90 7.01 9.07
C ALA A 32 -13.12 7.86 8.66
N ARG A 33 -14.27 7.73 9.33
CA ARG A 33 -15.45 8.56 9.03
C ARG A 33 -15.26 10.04 9.38
N ALA A 34 -14.26 10.35 10.22
CA ALA A 34 -13.91 11.72 10.59
C ALA A 34 -12.79 12.31 9.71
N THR A 35 -12.38 11.61 8.64
CA THR A 35 -11.39 12.11 7.68
C THR A 35 -12.07 12.56 6.39
N HIS A 36 -11.41 13.42 5.62
CA HIS A 36 -11.87 13.74 4.28
C HIS A 36 -11.31 12.75 3.25
N ALA A 37 -10.16 12.14 3.54
CA ALA A 37 -9.50 11.18 2.68
C ALA A 37 -8.83 10.04 3.47
N VAL A 38 -8.82 8.86 2.86
CA VAL A 38 -8.09 7.66 3.29
C VAL A 38 -7.21 7.19 2.12
N TYR A 39 -5.93 6.99 2.38
CA TYR A 39 -4.96 6.46 1.42
C TYR A 39 -4.49 5.08 1.87
N LEU A 40 -4.72 4.08 1.01
CA LEU A 40 -4.27 2.70 1.19
C LEU A 40 -3.04 2.46 0.29
N LEU A 41 -1.82 2.49 0.87
CA LEU A 41 -0.56 2.51 0.11
C LEU A 41 0.01 1.11 -0.20
N GLY A 42 -0.85 0.21 -0.71
CA GLY A 42 -0.46 -1.12 -1.19
C GLY A 42 -0.42 -2.20 -0.11
N ASP A 43 -0.43 -3.45 -0.58
CA ASP A 43 -0.44 -4.66 0.23
C ASP A 43 -1.59 -4.67 1.26
N ILE A 44 -2.77 -4.23 0.82
CA ILE A 44 -4.03 -4.32 1.57
C ILE A 44 -4.39 -5.80 1.75
N PHE A 45 -4.22 -6.59 0.70
CA PHE A 45 -4.57 -8.01 0.69
C PHE A 45 -3.30 -8.86 0.62
N GLU A 46 -3.29 -9.99 1.34
CA GLU A 46 -2.16 -10.93 1.32
C GLU A 46 -1.85 -11.45 -0.10
N TYR A 47 -2.89 -11.49 -0.96
CA TYR A 47 -2.77 -11.69 -2.40
C TYR A 47 -4.05 -11.23 -3.11
N TRP A 48 -3.91 -10.77 -4.35
CA TRP A 48 -5.04 -10.57 -5.26
C TRP A 48 -4.76 -11.21 -6.61
N ILE A 49 -5.56 -12.21 -7.02
CA ILE A 49 -5.35 -12.94 -8.29
C ILE A 49 -6.31 -12.51 -9.41
N GLY A 50 -7.04 -11.41 -9.20
CA GLY A 50 -8.02 -10.86 -10.13
C GLY A 50 -9.33 -10.53 -9.43
N ASP A 51 -10.00 -9.48 -9.90
CA ASP A 51 -11.23 -8.96 -9.29
C ASP A 51 -12.35 -10.02 -9.22
N ASP A 52 -12.40 -10.96 -10.17
CA ASP A 52 -13.39 -12.03 -10.19
C ASP A 52 -13.32 -12.95 -8.97
N VAL A 53 -12.15 -13.05 -8.33
CA VAL A 53 -11.93 -13.83 -7.13
C VAL A 53 -11.87 -12.93 -5.90
N GLY A 54 -11.03 -11.89 -5.93
CA GLY A 54 -10.77 -11.05 -4.77
C GLY A 54 -12.01 -10.33 -4.24
N LEU A 55 -12.93 -9.91 -5.13
CA LEU A 55 -14.18 -9.28 -4.71
C LEU A 55 -15.07 -10.22 -3.89
N ARG A 56 -15.04 -11.53 -4.17
CA ARG A 56 -15.80 -12.53 -3.41
C ARG A 56 -15.09 -12.85 -2.09
N ASP A 57 -13.78 -13.07 -2.16
CA ASP A 57 -12.97 -13.47 -1.02
C ASP A 57 -12.91 -12.37 0.07
N HIS A 58 -13.00 -11.11 -0.33
CA HIS A 58 -12.91 -9.95 0.56
C HIS A 58 -14.19 -9.11 0.61
N ALA A 59 -15.35 -9.68 0.27
CA ALA A 59 -16.63 -8.95 0.19
C ALA A 59 -16.92 -8.04 1.40
N PRO A 60 -16.73 -8.46 2.67
CA PRO A 60 -16.97 -7.58 3.82
C PRO A 60 -16.10 -6.31 3.85
N VAL A 61 -14.86 -6.40 3.37
CA VAL A 61 -13.95 -5.25 3.27
C VAL A 61 -14.37 -4.34 2.13
N ILE A 62 -14.77 -4.91 0.99
CA ILE A 62 -15.29 -4.14 -0.15
C ILE A 62 -16.54 -3.35 0.25
N ASP A 63 -17.45 -3.98 1.00
CA ASP A 63 -18.67 -3.34 1.51
C ASP A 63 -18.35 -2.21 2.50
N ALA A 64 -17.39 -2.42 3.41
CA ALA A 64 -16.95 -1.39 4.35
C ALA A 64 -16.31 -0.18 3.63
N LEU A 65 -15.46 -0.42 2.62
CA LEU A 65 -14.90 0.64 1.78
C LEU A 65 -16.02 1.40 1.06
N ARG A 66 -17.00 0.69 0.50
CA ARG A 66 -18.13 1.30 -0.19
C ARG A 66 -19.00 2.13 0.75
N ALA A 67 -19.22 1.66 1.97
CA ALA A 67 -19.97 2.38 3.00
C ALA A 67 -19.25 3.65 3.44
N LEU A 68 -17.93 3.61 3.62
CA LEU A 68 -17.13 4.79 3.95
C LEU A 68 -17.15 5.81 2.80
N ASN A 69 -16.97 5.36 1.55
CA ASN A 69 -17.04 6.24 0.39
C ASN A 69 -18.43 6.89 0.23
N SER A 70 -19.49 6.12 0.47
CA SER A 70 -20.87 6.62 0.43
C SER A 70 -21.17 7.63 1.55
N ALA A 71 -20.40 7.62 2.64
CA ALA A 71 -20.47 8.62 3.70
C ALA A 71 -19.72 9.93 3.35
N GLY A 72 -19.15 10.04 2.14
CA GLY A 72 -18.51 11.25 1.64
C GLY A 72 -17.00 11.31 1.83
N VAL A 73 -16.37 10.24 2.33
CA VAL A 73 -14.92 10.16 2.50
C VAL A 73 -14.27 9.70 1.19
N ALA A 74 -13.29 10.44 0.68
CA ALA A 74 -12.53 10.02 -0.49
C ALA A 74 -11.61 8.85 -0.11
N ILE A 75 -11.58 7.79 -0.92
CA ILE A 75 -10.71 6.65 -0.66
C ILE A 75 -9.84 6.43 -1.88
N TYR A 76 -8.53 6.41 -1.65
CA TYR A 76 -7.52 6.18 -2.65
C TYR A 76 -6.75 4.91 -2.32
N ALA A 77 -6.45 4.09 -3.31
CA ALA A 77 -5.59 2.93 -3.14
C ALA A 77 -4.48 2.89 -4.19
N MET A 78 -3.31 2.43 -3.77
CA MET A 78 -2.18 2.18 -4.62
C MET A 78 -1.85 0.69 -4.58
N HIS A 79 -1.47 0.12 -5.72
CA HIS A 79 -1.03 -1.28 -5.78
C HIS A 79 0.23 -1.51 -4.94
N GLY A 80 0.22 -2.58 -4.15
CA GLY A 80 1.42 -3.15 -3.57
C GLY A 80 1.99 -4.30 -4.41
N ASN A 81 2.98 -5.00 -3.87
CA ASN A 81 3.60 -6.13 -4.56
C ASN A 81 2.81 -7.44 -4.46
N ARG A 82 1.77 -7.50 -3.62
CA ARG A 82 0.90 -8.69 -3.44
C ARG A 82 -0.45 -8.57 -4.14
N ASP A 83 -0.92 -7.35 -4.33
CA ASP A 83 -2.30 -7.05 -4.74
C ASP A 83 -2.39 -6.18 -6.00
N PHE A 84 -1.31 -6.11 -6.79
CA PHE A 84 -1.20 -5.37 -8.07
C PHE A 84 -2.19 -5.76 -9.19
N LEU A 85 -3.06 -6.76 -8.96
CA LEU A 85 -4.05 -7.21 -9.94
C LEU A 85 -5.47 -6.71 -9.66
N TYR A 86 -5.74 -6.02 -8.53
CA TYR A 86 -7.05 -5.40 -8.40
C TYR A 86 -7.20 -4.25 -9.38
N GLY A 87 -8.40 -4.09 -9.94
CA GLY A 87 -8.60 -3.20 -11.07
C GLY A 87 -9.95 -2.51 -11.08
N ARG A 88 -10.49 -2.33 -12.29
CA ARG A 88 -11.69 -1.52 -12.49
C ARG A 88 -12.93 -2.09 -11.81
N ALA A 89 -13.03 -3.40 -11.62
CA ALA A 89 -14.19 -3.98 -10.93
C ALA A 89 -14.07 -3.77 -9.42
N PHE A 90 -12.85 -3.82 -8.87
CA PHE A 90 -12.57 -3.36 -7.51
C PHE A 90 -12.99 -1.90 -7.32
N GLU A 91 -12.52 -0.96 -8.14
CA GLU A 91 -12.91 0.47 -8.04
C GLU A 91 -14.42 0.67 -8.02
N ARG A 92 -15.13 0.01 -8.94
CA ARG A 92 -16.60 0.14 -9.03
C ARG A 92 -17.32 -0.43 -7.81
N ALA A 93 -16.84 -1.54 -7.27
CA ALA A 93 -17.49 -2.21 -6.14
C ALA A 93 -17.24 -1.47 -4.82
N SER A 94 -16.00 -1.00 -4.59
CA SER A 94 -15.59 -0.37 -3.33
C SER A 94 -15.77 1.16 -3.33
N GLY A 95 -15.91 1.80 -4.49
CA GLY A 95 -15.87 3.27 -4.60
C GLY A 95 -14.48 3.88 -4.43
N VAL A 96 -13.44 3.03 -4.33
CA VAL A 96 -12.04 3.46 -4.23
C VAL A 96 -11.54 3.96 -5.58
N GLN A 97 -10.73 5.02 -5.57
CA GLN A 97 -10.00 5.49 -6.73
C GLN A 97 -8.56 4.94 -6.72
N LEU A 98 -8.14 4.29 -7.81
CA LEU A 98 -6.77 3.81 -7.92
C LEU A 98 -5.80 4.94 -8.28
N LEU A 99 -4.69 5.00 -7.54
CA LEU A 99 -3.55 5.87 -7.79
C LEU A 99 -2.44 5.10 -8.50
N THR A 100 -1.67 5.81 -9.33
CA THR A 100 -0.43 5.29 -9.89
C THR A 100 0.67 5.27 -8.83
N ASP A 101 1.54 4.28 -8.87
CA ASP A 101 2.73 4.24 -8.02
C ASP A 101 3.96 4.78 -8.77
N PRO A 102 4.55 5.92 -8.38
CA PRO A 102 4.15 6.80 -7.27
C PRO A 102 3.19 7.93 -7.70
N THR A 103 2.63 8.66 -6.72
CA THR A 103 1.75 9.84 -6.95
C THR A 103 2.08 10.96 -5.97
N VAL A 104 2.13 12.21 -6.45
CA VAL A 104 2.25 13.39 -5.57
C VAL A 104 0.86 13.91 -5.22
N VAL A 105 0.61 14.15 -3.93
CA VAL A 105 -0.63 14.77 -3.42
C VAL A 105 -0.31 15.91 -2.47
N ASP A 106 -1.26 16.83 -2.29
CA ASP A 106 -1.16 17.85 -1.23
C ASP A 106 -1.66 17.26 0.10
N VAL A 107 -0.84 17.36 1.15
CA VAL A 107 -1.22 16.96 2.51
C VAL A 107 -0.98 18.15 3.43
N ASP A 108 -2.05 18.85 3.81
CA ASP A 108 -2.02 20.06 4.62
C ASP A 108 -1.09 21.15 4.04
N GLY A 109 -1.12 21.36 2.71
CA GLY A 109 -0.27 22.34 2.02
C GLY A 109 1.17 21.86 1.76
N VAL A 110 1.49 20.61 2.08
CA VAL A 110 2.80 20.00 1.84
C VAL A 110 2.71 19.02 0.67
N PRO A 111 3.39 19.29 -0.46
CA PRO A 111 3.54 18.32 -1.54
C PRO A 111 4.21 17.05 -1.05
N THR A 112 3.45 15.95 -1.08
CA THR A 112 3.82 14.67 -0.49
C THR A 112 3.79 13.59 -1.55
N LEU A 113 4.92 12.91 -1.75
CA LEU A 113 5.00 11.77 -2.66
C LEU A 113 4.56 10.50 -1.91
N LEU A 114 3.51 9.87 -2.43
CA LEU A 114 2.99 8.59 -1.98
C LEU A 114 3.54 7.48 -2.87
N SER A 115 3.88 6.36 -2.25
CA SER A 115 4.41 5.18 -2.90
C SER A 115 4.11 3.95 -2.06
N HIS A 116 4.03 2.77 -2.66
CA HIS A 116 4.09 1.54 -1.87
C HIS A 116 5.48 1.37 -1.24
N GLY A 117 6.53 1.77 -1.96
CA GLY A 117 7.93 1.79 -1.47
C GLY A 117 8.84 0.76 -2.15
N ASP A 118 8.26 -0.32 -2.67
CA ASP A 118 8.98 -1.41 -3.34
C ASP A 118 9.83 -0.97 -4.53
N LEU A 119 9.48 0.17 -5.14
CA LEU A 119 10.22 0.77 -6.25
C LEU A 119 11.63 1.23 -5.85
N TRP A 120 11.86 1.55 -4.58
CA TRP A 120 13.14 2.05 -4.07
C TRP A 120 14.05 0.95 -3.52
N CYS A 121 13.60 -0.30 -3.45
CA CYS A 121 14.42 -1.46 -3.08
C CYS A 121 15.30 -1.91 -4.27
N THR A 122 16.15 -1.00 -4.78
CA THR A 122 16.87 -1.19 -6.05
C THR A 122 18.02 -2.19 -5.97
N ASP A 123 18.50 -2.48 -4.77
CA ASP A 123 19.55 -3.46 -4.51
C ASP A 123 19.03 -4.91 -4.62
N ASP A 124 17.73 -5.13 -4.46
CA ASP A 124 17.09 -6.40 -4.76
C ASP A 124 16.80 -6.53 -6.27
N HIS A 125 17.86 -6.73 -7.05
CA HIS A 125 17.76 -6.84 -8.51
C HIS A 125 16.82 -7.97 -8.97
N ALA A 126 16.73 -9.07 -8.21
CA ALA A 126 15.82 -10.17 -8.53
C ALA A 126 14.36 -9.74 -8.37
N TYR A 127 14.05 -9.07 -7.26
CA TYR A 127 12.74 -8.47 -7.04
C TYR A 127 12.43 -7.41 -8.10
N GLN A 128 13.35 -6.52 -8.43
CA GLN A 128 13.09 -5.47 -9.43
C GLN A 128 12.84 -6.02 -10.85
N ARG A 129 13.45 -7.15 -11.22
CA ARG A 129 13.10 -7.88 -12.45
C ARG A 129 11.68 -8.45 -12.38
N TRP A 130 11.32 -9.08 -11.26
CA TRP A 130 9.97 -9.57 -11.03
C TRP A 130 8.94 -8.43 -11.08
N ARG A 131 9.18 -7.32 -10.37
CA ARG A 131 8.37 -6.11 -10.34
C ARG A 131 8.04 -5.61 -11.76
N ARG A 132 9.06 -5.55 -12.63
CA ARG A 132 8.91 -5.15 -14.03
C ARG A 132 8.04 -6.11 -14.82
N PHE A 133 8.21 -7.41 -14.59
CA PHE A 133 7.40 -8.45 -15.24
C PHE A 133 5.95 -8.45 -14.74
N SER A 134 5.73 -8.41 -13.43
CA SER A 134 4.40 -8.47 -12.81
C SER A 134 3.55 -7.23 -13.07
N ARG A 135 4.17 -6.05 -13.24
CA ARG A 135 3.49 -4.81 -13.65
C ARG A 135 3.30 -4.69 -15.18
N ASN A 136 3.80 -5.65 -15.98
CA ASN A 136 3.57 -5.63 -17.43
C ASN A 136 2.11 -5.98 -17.76
N ARG A 137 1.41 -5.08 -18.47
CA ARG A 137 -0.02 -5.24 -18.79
C ARG A 137 -0.34 -6.48 -19.62
N PHE A 138 0.56 -6.89 -20.52
CA PHE A 138 0.38 -8.12 -21.29
C PHE A 138 0.54 -9.36 -20.41
N ALA A 139 1.55 -9.38 -19.54
CA ALA A 139 1.74 -10.46 -18.57
C ALA A 139 0.52 -10.60 -17.63
N GLN A 140 0.03 -9.49 -17.09
CA GLN A 140 -1.19 -9.47 -16.27
C GLN A 140 -2.41 -9.97 -17.06
N TRP A 141 -2.57 -9.51 -18.32
CA TRP A 141 -3.67 -9.97 -19.17
C TRP A 141 -3.63 -11.47 -19.42
N VAL A 142 -2.46 -12.03 -19.76
CA VAL A 142 -2.29 -13.48 -19.94
C VAL A 142 -2.60 -14.22 -18.64
N PHE A 143 -2.10 -13.74 -17.50
CA PHE A 143 -2.35 -14.35 -16.20
C PHE A 143 -3.85 -14.37 -15.86
N LEU A 144 -4.56 -13.27 -16.07
CA LEU A 144 -5.99 -13.14 -15.78
C LEU A 144 -6.87 -13.99 -16.72
N LYS A 145 -6.35 -14.47 -17.85
CA LYS A 145 -7.03 -15.44 -18.73
C LYS A 145 -6.88 -16.89 -18.28
N LEU A 146 -6.02 -17.18 -17.31
CA LEU A 146 -5.87 -18.53 -16.77
C LEU A 146 -7.07 -18.90 -15.88
N PRO A 147 -7.47 -20.19 -15.85
CA PRO A 147 -8.42 -20.69 -14.87
C PRO A 147 -8.01 -20.33 -13.44
N GLN A 148 -8.98 -20.03 -12.58
CA GLN A 148 -8.74 -19.65 -11.18
C GLN A 148 -7.80 -20.62 -10.45
N SER A 149 -7.98 -21.93 -10.63
CA SER A 149 -7.13 -22.96 -10.01
C SER A 149 -5.65 -22.85 -10.40
N ARG A 150 -5.36 -22.45 -11.65
CA ARG A 150 -3.98 -22.20 -12.11
C ARG A 150 -3.42 -20.92 -11.52
N ARG A 151 -4.21 -19.83 -11.48
CA ARG A 151 -3.82 -18.57 -10.86
C ARG A 151 -3.46 -18.75 -9.39
N LEU A 152 -4.30 -19.47 -8.64
CA LEU A 152 -4.04 -19.81 -7.23
C LEU A 152 -2.76 -20.62 -7.05
N ARG A 153 -2.53 -21.63 -7.89
CA ARG A 153 -1.30 -22.44 -7.84
C ARG A 153 -0.05 -21.60 -8.08
N ILE A 154 -0.08 -20.72 -9.09
CA ILE A 154 1.05 -19.83 -9.40
C ILE A 154 1.29 -18.86 -8.22
N ALA A 155 0.24 -18.22 -7.70
CA ALA A 155 0.35 -17.31 -6.56
C ALA A 155 0.87 -18.02 -5.30
N GLY A 156 0.45 -19.27 -5.05
CA GLY A 156 0.99 -20.11 -3.98
C GLY A 156 2.49 -20.39 -4.15
N GLY A 157 2.91 -20.79 -5.35
CA GLY A 157 4.32 -21.08 -5.65
C GLY A 157 5.22 -19.85 -5.54
N LEU A 158 4.78 -18.69 -6.03
CA LEU A 158 5.52 -17.43 -5.91
C LEU A 158 5.70 -17.00 -4.45
N ARG A 159 4.67 -17.20 -3.62
CA ARG A 159 4.75 -16.90 -2.17
C ARG A 159 5.74 -17.81 -1.46
N GLY A 160 5.72 -19.12 -1.74
CA GLY A 160 6.71 -20.05 -1.19
C GLY A 160 8.14 -19.61 -1.51
N GLN A 161 8.42 -19.33 -2.79
CA GLN A 161 9.75 -18.86 -3.23
C GLN A 161 10.14 -17.52 -2.59
N SER A 162 9.19 -16.59 -2.44
CA SER A 162 9.46 -15.31 -1.78
C SER A 162 9.76 -15.48 -0.30
N ALA A 163 9.08 -16.39 0.40
CA ALA A 163 9.35 -16.67 1.80
C ALA A 163 10.76 -17.26 1.98
N ASP A 164 11.14 -18.22 1.13
CA ASP A 164 12.47 -18.83 1.15
C ASP A 164 13.58 -17.80 0.84
N ALA A 165 13.34 -16.91 -0.14
CA ALA A 165 14.27 -15.85 -0.49
C ALA A 165 14.44 -14.82 0.63
N LYS A 166 13.38 -14.48 1.37
CA LYS A 166 13.46 -13.54 2.51
C LYS A 166 14.31 -14.09 3.66
N GLN A 167 14.39 -15.41 3.83
CA GLN A 167 15.24 -16.03 4.86
C GLN A 167 16.74 -15.94 4.55
N THR A 168 17.10 -15.79 3.27
CA THR A 168 18.50 -15.83 2.81
C THR A 168 19.06 -14.46 2.43
N LYS A 169 18.21 -13.48 2.13
CA LYS A 169 18.63 -12.10 1.81
C LYS A 169 18.96 -11.31 3.06
N SER A 170 19.96 -10.43 2.97
CA SER A 170 20.24 -9.50 4.06
C SER A 170 19.12 -8.48 4.20
N VAL A 171 18.94 -8.03 5.43
CA VAL A 171 18.03 -6.96 5.84
C VAL A 171 18.29 -5.68 5.04
N GLU A 172 19.55 -5.38 4.72
CA GLU A 172 19.94 -4.19 3.94
C GLU A 172 19.49 -4.26 2.47
N ILE A 173 19.57 -5.45 1.83
CA ILE A 173 19.16 -5.63 0.42
C ILE A 173 17.65 -5.45 0.23
N MET A 174 16.86 -5.77 1.27
CA MET A 174 15.40 -5.69 1.22
C MET A 174 14.85 -4.32 1.64
N ASP A 175 15.68 -3.42 2.18
CA ASP A 175 15.26 -2.06 2.50
C ASP A 175 15.33 -1.16 1.26
N VAL A 176 14.87 0.09 1.41
CA VAL A 176 15.04 1.11 0.38
C VAL A 176 16.53 1.45 0.21
N ASN A 177 16.96 1.62 -1.03
CA ASN A 177 18.26 2.18 -1.36
C ASN A 177 18.23 3.70 -1.10
N PRO A 178 19.12 4.25 -0.25
CA PRO A 178 19.12 5.67 0.08
C PRO A 178 19.25 6.59 -1.15
N LEU A 179 20.08 6.23 -2.12
CA LEU A 179 20.28 7.02 -3.35
C LEU A 179 19.02 7.04 -4.21
N ALA A 180 18.27 5.94 -4.25
CA ALA A 180 16.99 5.88 -4.96
C ALA A 180 15.93 6.80 -4.31
N VAL A 181 15.91 6.87 -2.98
CA VAL A 181 15.04 7.79 -2.22
C VAL A 181 15.44 9.24 -2.45
N GLU A 182 16.72 9.60 -2.36
CA GLU A 182 17.19 10.95 -2.65
C GLU A 182 16.86 11.38 -4.09
N ALA A 183 17.06 10.49 -5.05
CA ALA A 183 16.71 10.74 -6.45
C ALA A 183 15.20 11.01 -6.62
N ALA A 184 14.35 10.35 -5.84
CA ALA A 184 12.91 10.61 -5.86
C ALA A 184 12.56 12.00 -5.30
N PHE A 185 13.16 12.42 -4.18
CA PHE A 185 13.00 13.79 -3.68
C PHE A 185 13.39 14.83 -4.74
N ARG A 186 14.54 14.64 -5.41
CA ARG A 186 15.00 15.53 -6.49
C ARG A 186 14.05 15.54 -7.68
N HIS A 187 13.65 14.36 -8.16
CA HIS A 187 12.85 14.22 -9.37
C HIS A 187 11.44 14.82 -9.22
N TYR A 188 10.79 14.55 -8.09
CA TYR A 188 9.42 15.02 -7.83
C TYR A 188 9.37 16.40 -7.16
N GLY A 189 10.50 16.92 -6.68
CA GLY A 189 10.58 18.25 -6.05
C GLY A 189 9.76 18.36 -4.75
N VAL A 190 9.59 17.25 -4.03
CA VAL A 190 8.80 17.18 -2.78
C VAL A 190 9.68 17.32 -1.55
N SER A 191 9.09 17.65 -0.40
CA SER A 191 9.76 17.64 0.91
C SER A 191 9.35 16.46 1.78
N ARG A 192 8.30 15.72 1.39
CA ARG A 192 7.79 14.55 2.12
C ARG A 192 7.60 13.35 1.20
N ILE A 193 8.01 12.19 1.70
CA ILE A 193 7.64 10.87 1.16
C ILE A 193 6.88 10.10 2.24
N ILE A 194 5.77 9.44 1.88
CA ILE A 194 5.09 8.43 2.74
C ILE A 194 5.02 7.12 1.96
N HIS A 195 5.49 6.03 2.55
CA HIS A 195 5.44 4.70 1.93
C HIS A 195 5.34 3.55 2.93
N GLY A 196 5.08 2.34 2.44
CA GLY A 196 5.06 1.10 3.22
C GLY A 196 6.17 0.13 2.80
N HIS A 197 5.80 -1.12 2.54
CA HIS A 197 6.58 -2.22 1.97
C HIS A 197 7.69 -2.81 2.86
N THR A 198 8.51 -1.97 3.50
CA THR A 198 9.73 -2.45 4.18
C THR A 198 9.48 -3.05 5.56
N HIS A 199 8.28 -2.87 6.11
CA HIS A 199 7.84 -3.36 7.43
C HIS A 199 8.76 -2.85 8.55
N ARG A 200 9.21 -1.60 8.40
CA ARG A 200 10.11 -0.89 9.31
C ARG A 200 9.55 0.51 9.61
N PRO A 201 8.47 0.60 10.42
CA PRO A 201 7.85 1.88 10.71
C PRO A 201 8.85 2.83 11.36
N ALA A 202 9.07 3.98 10.71
CA ALA A 202 10.03 5.00 11.16
C ALA A 202 9.75 6.35 10.50
N ASP A 203 10.14 7.42 11.19
CA ASP A 203 10.09 8.80 10.68
C ASP A 203 11.53 9.27 10.47
N HIS A 204 11.99 9.26 9.21
CA HIS A 204 13.35 9.63 8.86
C HIS A 204 13.42 11.11 8.47
N ARG A 205 14.29 11.88 9.14
CA ARG A 205 14.69 13.22 8.69
C ARG A 205 16.01 13.11 7.95
N LEU A 206 16.07 13.66 6.75
CA LEU A 206 17.20 13.56 5.83
C LEU A 206 17.55 14.95 5.31
N SER A 207 18.78 15.12 4.84
CA SER A 207 19.21 16.31 4.11
C SER A 207 19.52 15.93 2.66
N VAL A 208 18.76 16.47 1.70
CA VAL A 208 18.97 16.24 0.27
C VAL A 208 19.29 17.57 -0.39
N ASP A 209 20.50 17.69 -0.93
CA ASP A 209 21.01 18.92 -1.57
C ASP A 209 20.89 20.16 -0.66
N GLY A 210 21.14 19.97 0.64
CA GLY A 210 21.07 21.03 1.66
C GLY A 210 19.65 21.39 2.11
N ARG A 211 18.62 20.64 1.70
CA ARG A 211 17.22 20.82 2.14
C ARG A 211 16.83 19.70 3.10
N GLU A 212 16.23 20.07 4.21
CA GLU A 212 15.60 19.11 5.12
C GLU A 212 14.36 18.51 4.45
N VAL A 213 14.31 17.18 4.40
CA VAL A 213 13.19 16.41 3.86
C VAL A 213 12.84 15.28 4.83
N GLU A 214 11.61 14.78 4.75
CA GLU A 214 11.14 13.71 5.62
C GLU A 214 10.61 12.51 4.84
N ARG A 215 11.00 11.30 5.26
CA ARG A 215 10.51 10.03 4.74
C ARG A 215 9.84 9.26 5.87
N ILE A 216 8.55 9.02 5.72
CA ILE A 216 7.71 8.30 6.68
C ILE A 216 7.45 6.90 6.15
N VAL A 217 7.77 5.89 6.97
CA VAL A 217 7.47 4.48 6.69
C VAL A 217 6.28 4.05 7.54
N LEU A 218 5.22 3.57 6.87
CA LEU A 218 4.04 3.02 7.52
C LEU A 218 4.35 1.62 8.10
N ALA A 219 3.64 1.26 9.17
CA ALA A 219 3.76 -0.06 9.78
C ALA A 219 2.96 -1.10 8.98
N ASP A 220 3.45 -2.34 8.94
CA ASP A 220 2.63 -3.49 8.62
C ASP A 220 1.70 -3.84 9.78
N TRP A 221 0.58 -4.47 9.46
CA TRP A 221 -0.34 -4.95 10.48
C TRP A 221 -0.06 -6.39 10.86
N HIS A 222 -0.07 -6.62 12.17
CA HIS A 222 -0.15 -7.94 12.77
C HIS A 222 -1.10 -7.90 13.98
N ALA A 223 -1.38 -9.05 14.59
CA ALA A 223 -2.41 -9.14 15.63
C ALA A 223 -2.16 -8.20 16.83
N ASP A 224 -0.89 -7.88 17.11
CA ASP A 224 -0.47 -7.03 18.23
C ASP A 224 -0.30 -5.55 17.86
N LEU A 225 -0.29 -5.21 16.57
CA LEU A 225 -0.08 -3.85 16.09
C LEU A 225 -0.90 -3.59 14.82
N MET A 226 -1.89 -2.72 14.94
CA MET A 226 -2.69 -2.20 13.81
C MET A 226 -2.60 -0.69 13.83
N GLU A 227 -1.57 -0.14 13.19
CA GLU A 227 -1.27 1.29 13.18
C GLU A 227 -1.72 1.97 11.88
N TYR A 228 -2.16 3.22 11.97
CA TYR A 228 -2.36 4.09 10.83
C TYR A 228 -1.79 5.49 11.12
N LEU A 229 -1.43 6.20 10.07
CA LEU A 229 -0.92 7.57 10.15
C LEU A 229 -2.04 8.56 9.88
N VAL A 230 -2.10 9.62 10.68
CA VAL A 230 -3.04 10.73 10.50
C VAL A 230 -2.27 12.02 10.26
N ALA A 231 -2.59 12.72 9.17
CA ALA A 231 -2.22 14.11 8.96
C ALA A 231 -3.38 15.01 9.40
N GLU A 232 -3.07 15.99 10.25
CA GLU A 232 -4.04 16.98 10.71
C GLU A 232 -3.31 18.24 11.21
N HIS A 233 -3.66 19.40 10.67
CA HIS A 233 -3.05 20.70 11.01
C HIS A 233 -1.54 20.75 10.74
N GLY A 234 -1.06 20.08 9.68
CA GLY A 234 0.36 20.03 9.34
C GLY A 234 1.18 19.09 10.23
N HIS A 235 0.54 18.38 11.17
CA HIS A 235 1.17 17.40 12.03
C HIS A 235 0.81 15.98 11.61
N LEU A 236 1.81 15.10 11.63
CA LEU A 236 1.65 13.67 11.44
C LEU A 236 1.63 12.96 12.80
N ARG A 237 0.66 12.06 13.00
CA ARG A 237 0.53 11.27 14.24
C ARG A 237 0.24 9.81 13.90
N ARG A 238 0.97 8.90 14.55
CA ARG A 238 0.71 7.46 14.53
C ARG A 238 -0.41 7.14 15.52
N MET A 239 -1.39 6.37 15.07
CA MET A 239 -2.60 6.03 15.81
C MET A 239 -2.84 4.52 15.67
N HIS A 240 -3.61 3.93 16.59
CA HIS A 240 -3.93 2.51 16.56
C HIS A 240 -5.45 2.26 16.47
N VAL A 241 -5.82 1.10 15.93
CA VAL A 241 -7.21 0.63 15.79
C VAL A 241 -7.80 0.13 17.10
#